data_AF-A0A2V8SNW5-F1
#
_entry.id   AF-A0A2V8SNW5-F1
#
_cell.length_a   1.000
_cell.length_b   1.000
_cell.length_c   1.000
_cell.angle_alpha   90.00
_cell.angle_beta   90.00
_cell.angle_gamma   90.00
#
_symmetry.space_group_name_H-M   'P 1'
#
loop_
_entity.id
_entity.type
_entity.pdbx_description
1 polymer ?
#
loop_
_entity_poly.entity_id
_entity_poly.type
_entity_poly.pdbx_seq_one_letter_code
_entity_poly.pdbx_strand_id
1 'polypeptide(L)'
;MKRLIPIFAGAFLLTLGLFVQSASAQSEDVTRLIKQLEEDSDRFSNSATKALDKSEYDGTAREDELIRAVRGFEDSVDKLKQAHDNARDTYDNAKVVQAKSIAINKWLKNHSLGSTVATDWGTVKATLLRLKALVKEPEGN
;
A
#
# COMPACT_ATOMS: atom_id res chain seq x y z
N MET A 1 -18.98 61.30 -5.20
CA MET A 1 -18.49 59.92 -4.93
C MET A 1 -18.22 59.77 -3.44
N LYS A 2 -19.00 58.92 -2.76
CA LYS A 2 -18.69 58.18 -1.52
C LYS A 2 -19.94 57.38 -1.18
N ARG A 3 -19.96 56.10 -1.56
CA ARG A 3 -20.97 55.13 -1.13
C ARG A 3 -20.53 54.61 0.23
N LEU A 4 -21.29 54.89 1.27
CA LEU A 4 -21.21 54.21 2.55
C LEU A 4 -22.53 53.47 2.73
N ILE A 5 -22.50 52.16 2.50
CA ILE A 5 -23.63 51.27 2.77
C ILE A 5 -23.55 50.89 4.26
N PRO A 6 -24.68 50.99 5.00
CA PRO A 6 -24.73 50.74 6.43
C PRO A 6 -24.68 49.24 6.78
N ILE A 7 -24.30 49.03 8.04
CA ILE A 7 -24.23 47.81 8.83
C ILE A 7 -25.39 46.84 8.54
N PHE A 8 -25.08 45.62 8.08
CA PHE A 8 -25.97 44.47 8.21
C PHE A 8 -25.71 43.78 9.54
N ALA A 9 -26.74 43.80 10.38
CA ALA A 9 -26.80 43.07 11.62
C ALA A 9 -26.86 41.56 11.35
N GLY A 10 -26.02 40.81 12.07
CA GLY A 10 -26.45 39.60 12.78
C GLY A 10 -26.74 38.35 11.97
N ALA A 11 -25.69 37.59 11.64
CA ALA A 11 -25.59 36.16 11.94
C ALA A 11 -24.13 35.70 11.79
N PHE A 12 -23.28 36.16 12.69
CA PHE A 12 -21.94 35.61 12.89
C PHE A 12 -22.09 34.40 13.82
N LEU A 13 -22.27 33.20 13.26
CA LEU A 13 -22.17 31.96 14.02
C LEU A 13 -20.72 31.44 13.98
N LEU A 14 -19.98 31.86 15.00
CA LEU A 14 -18.82 31.16 15.54
C LEU A 14 -19.22 29.74 15.97
N THR A 15 -18.69 28.71 15.28
CA THR A 15 -18.14 27.53 15.97
C THR A 15 -16.91 27.04 15.23
N LEU A 16 -15.78 27.40 15.83
CA LEU A 16 -14.44 26.88 15.61
C LEU A 16 -14.38 25.44 16.14
N GLY A 17 -13.87 24.49 15.36
CA GLY A 17 -13.49 23.15 15.85
C GLY A 17 -14.26 22.01 15.18
N LEU A 18 -13.58 21.34 14.24
CA LEU A 18 -13.64 19.90 13.90
C LEU A 18 -12.96 19.70 12.53
N PHE A 19 -11.65 19.95 12.43
CA PHE A 19 -10.89 19.53 11.24
C PHE A 19 -9.62 18.72 11.54
N VAL A 20 -9.25 18.54 12.81
CA VAL A 20 -8.10 17.71 13.21
C VAL A 20 -8.39 16.20 13.09
N GLN A 21 -9.67 15.79 13.07
CA GLN A 21 -10.05 14.38 13.18
C GLN A 21 -9.87 13.56 11.89
N SER A 22 -9.78 14.21 10.72
CA SER A 22 -9.68 13.51 9.43
C SER A 22 -8.25 13.03 9.11
N ALA A 23 -7.24 13.83 9.45
CA ALA A 23 -5.84 13.49 9.16
C ALA A 23 -5.32 12.37 10.08
N SER A 24 -5.67 12.40 11.37
CA SER A 24 -5.27 11.35 12.32
C SER A 24 -5.92 10.00 12.00
N ALA A 25 -7.22 10.00 11.71
CA ALA A 25 -7.94 8.78 11.32
C ALA A 25 -7.40 8.17 10.01
N GLN A 26 -7.10 9.01 9.00
CA GLN A 26 -6.47 8.54 7.77
C GLN A 26 -5.07 7.97 8.01
N SER A 27 -4.26 8.61 8.87
CA SER A 27 -2.95 8.09 9.24
C SER A 27 -3.03 6.73 9.95
N GLU A 28 -4.01 6.55 10.85
CA GLU A 28 -4.28 5.26 11.51
C GLU A 28 -4.67 4.18 10.49
N ASP A 29 -5.48 4.53 9.48
CA ASP A 29 -5.86 3.63 8.40
C ASP A 29 -4.67 3.22 7.53
N VAL A 30 -3.78 4.15 7.19
CA VAL A 30 -2.55 3.85 6.43
C VAL A 30 -1.63 2.94 7.24
N THR A 31 -1.38 3.25 8.52
CA THR A 31 -0.56 2.41 9.40
C THR A 31 -1.10 0.97 9.47
N ARG A 32 -2.42 0.83 9.64
CA ARG A 32 -3.07 -0.49 9.70
C ARG A 32 -2.93 -1.26 8.40
N LEU A 33 -3.12 -0.59 7.25
CA LEU A 33 -2.98 -1.22 5.94
C LEU A 33 -1.54 -1.62 5.60
N ILE A 34 -0.54 -0.84 6.02
CA ILE A 34 0.87 -1.21 5.84
C ILE A 34 1.21 -2.47 6.65
N LYS A 35 0.78 -2.54 7.92
CA LYS A 35 0.97 -3.75 8.74
C LYS A 35 0.25 -4.96 8.14
N GLN A 36 -0.99 -4.76 7.68
CA GLN A 36 -1.72 -5.83 7.00
C GLN A 36 -1.01 -6.27 5.71
N LEU A 37 -0.41 -5.34 4.97
CA LEU A 37 0.34 -5.67 3.76
C LEU A 37 1.58 -6.50 4.08
N GLU A 38 2.31 -6.19 5.15
CA GLU A 38 3.43 -6.98 5.66
C GLU A 38 2.99 -8.42 5.98
N GLU A 39 1.95 -8.58 6.81
CA GLU A 39 1.40 -9.89 7.19
C GLU A 39 0.88 -10.70 5.99
N ASP A 40 0.19 -10.05 5.05
CA ASP A 40 -0.32 -10.68 3.83
C ASP A 40 0.84 -11.10 2.91
N SER A 41 1.91 -10.30 2.84
CA SER A 41 3.10 -10.57 2.03
C SER A 41 3.88 -11.76 2.58
N ASP A 42 4.09 -11.81 3.89
CA ASP A 42 4.73 -12.94 4.57
C ASP A 42 3.95 -14.25 4.34
N ARG A 43 2.61 -14.20 4.45
CA ARG A 43 1.77 -15.36 4.19
C ARG A 43 1.91 -15.85 2.76
N PHE A 44 1.83 -14.94 1.79
CA PHE A 44 2.02 -15.26 0.38
C PHE A 44 3.42 -15.82 0.10
N SER A 45 4.48 -15.21 0.65
CA SER A 45 5.86 -15.67 0.49
C SER A 45 6.05 -17.10 1.00
N ASN A 46 5.49 -17.38 2.18
CA ASN A 46 5.50 -18.71 2.77
C ASN A 46 4.73 -19.74 1.92
N SER A 47 3.56 -19.38 1.38
CA SER A 47 2.79 -20.32 0.55
C SER A 47 3.41 -20.51 -0.84
N ALA A 48 3.98 -19.45 -1.44
CA ALA A 48 4.70 -19.51 -2.70
C ALA A 48 5.93 -20.40 -2.61
N THR A 49 6.77 -20.22 -1.57
CA THR A 49 7.97 -21.05 -1.34
C THR A 49 7.59 -22.52 -1.20
N LYS A 50 6.63 -22.84 -0.32
CA LYS A 50 6.17 -24.23 -0.12
C LYS A 50 5.57 -24.87 -1.38
N ALA A 51 4.95 -24.06 -2.25
CA ALA A 51 4.38 -24.54 -3.50
C ALA A 51 5.45 -24.75 -4.57
N LEU A 52 6.47 -23.87 -4.62
CA LEU A 52 7.62 -23.99 -5.50
C LEU A 52 8.38 -25.29 -5.24
N ASP A 53 8.72 -25.57 -3.97
CA ASP A 53 9.40 -26.81 -3.51
C ASP A 53 8.68 -28.11 -3.93
N LYS A 54 7.39 -28.01 -4.30
CA LYS A 54 6.54 -29.16 -4.67
C LYS A 54 6.09 -29.13 -6.13
N SER A 55 6.59 -28.18 -6.90
CA SER A 55 6.19 -27.94 -8.29
C SER A 55 7.24 -28.46 -9.27
N GLU A 56 6.90 -28.44 -10.55
CA GLU A 56 7.86 -28.68 -11.65
C GLU A 56 8.94 -27.58 -11.76
N TYR A 57 8.81 -26.48 -11.01
CA TYR A 57 9.76 -25.36 -11.04
C TYR A 57 10.86 -25.49 -9.98
N ASP A 58 10.77 -26.45 -9.06
CA ASP A 58 11.79 -26.72 -8.04
C ASP A 58 13.17 -26.95 -8.66
N GLY A 59 14.18 -26.26 -8.15
CA GLY A 59 15.57 -26.26 -8.62
C GLY A 59 15.78 -25.58 -9.98
N THR A 60 14.82 -24.80 -10.48
CA THR A 60 14.91 -24.19 -11.82
C THR A 60 15.12 -22.67 -11.78
N ALA A 61 15.58 -22.12 -12.91
CA ALA A 61 15.67 -20.67 -13.09
C ALA A 61 14.34 -19.92 -12.91
N ARG A 62 13.20 -20.61 -13.06
CA ARG A 62 11.85 -20.01 -12.87
C ARG A 62 11.49 -19.84 -11.41
N GLU A 63 11.86 -20.79 -10.56
CA GLU A 63 11.74 -20.66 -9.10
C GLU A 63 12.56 -19.46 -8.63
N ASP A 64 13.81 -19.44 -9.05
CA ASP A 64 14.77 -18.36 -8.84
C ASP A 64 14.21 -16.97 -9.20
N GLU A 65 13.52 -16.87 -10.34
CA GLU A 65 12.87 -15.64 -10.80
C GLU A 65 11.78 -15.19 -9.82
N LEU A 66 10.89 -16.11 -9.42
CA LEU A 66 9.81 -15.78 -8.49
C LEU A 66 10.38 -15.42 -7.10
N ILE A 67 11.31 -16.21 -6.56
CA ILE A 67 11.92 -15.95 -5.24
C ILE A 67 12.57 -14.56 -5.22
N ARG A 68 13.32 -14.17 -6.26
CA ARG A 68 13.90 -12.83 -6.36
C ARG A 68 12.82 -11.74 -6.43
N ALA A 69 11.72 -11.98 -7.14
CA ALA A 69 10.62 -11.04 -7.23
C ALA A 69 9.88 -10.87 -5.89
N VAL A 70 9.64 -11.96 -5.16
CA VAL A 70 9.02 -11.97 -3.82
C VAL A 70 9.89 -11.23 -2.81
N ARG A 71 11.18 -11.57 -2.70
CA ARG A 71 12.11 -10.88 -1.79
C ARG A 71 12.20 -9.39 -2.08
N GLY A 72 12.31 -9.02 -3.36
CA GLY A 72 12.36 -7.61 -3.75
C GLY A 72 11.06 -6.84 -3.52
N PHE A 73 9.93 -7.55 -3.37
CA PHE A 73 8.66 -6.98 -2.97
C PHE A 73 8.58 -6.82 -1.44
N GLU A 74 8.94 -7.84 -0.67
CA GLU A 74 9.04 -7.78 0.80
C GLU A 74 9.97 -6.64 1.26
N ASP A 75 11.18 -6.56 0.70
CA ASP A 75 12.13 -5.47 0.96
C ASP A 75 11.53 -4.07 0.71
N SER A 76 10.61 -3.96 -0.25
CA SER A 76 9.93 -2.69 -0.55
C SER A 76 8.78 -2.39 0.41
N VAL A 77 8.10 -3.42 0.93
CA VAL A 77 7.08 -3.28 1.98
C VAL A 77 7.74 -2.81 3.28
N ASP A 78 8.89 -3.38 3.64
CA ASP A 78 9.69 -2.96 4.80
C ASP A 78 10.13 -1.49 4.70
N LYS A 79 10.60 -1.09 3.52
CA LYS A 79 10.98 0.31 3.25
C LYS A 79 9.79 1.25 3.32
N LEU A 80 8.63 0.83 2.80
CA LEU A 80 7.39 1.60 2.94
C LEU A 80 7.00 1.76 4.40
N LYS A 81 7.09 0.70 5.20
CA LYS A 81 6.83 0.76 6.64
C LYS A 81 7.78 1.73 7.33
N GLN A 82 9.08 1.62 7.08
CA GLN A 82 10.08 2.54 7.63
C GLN A 82 9.84 4.00 7.20
N ALA A 83 9.50 4.23 5.93
CA ALA A 83 9.16 5.55 5.39
C ALA A 83 7.95 6.16 6.13
N HIS A 84 6.89 5.38 6.30
CA HIS A 84 5.69 5.79 7.02
C HIS A 84 5.94 6.08 8.49
N ASP A 85 6.67 5.19 9.18
CA ASP A 85 7.01 5.36 10.59
C ASP A 85 7.87 6.61 10.83
N ASN A 86 8.67 7.03 9.84
CA ASN A 86 9.47 8.26 9.86
C ASN A 86 8.74 9.49 9.30
N ALA A 87 7.47 9.36 8.92
CA ALA A 87 6.66 10.39 8.27
C ALA A 87 7.34 11.03 7.04
N ARG A 88 8.04 10.22 6.23
CA ARG A 88 8.84 10.68 5.10
C ARG A 88 8.76 9.72 3.91
N ASP A 89 8.55 10.25 2.71
CA ASP A 89 8.62 9.50 1.44
C ASP A 89 7.63 8.31 1.34
N THR A 90 6.55 8.28 2.13
CA THR A 90 5.53 7.19 2.14
C THR A 90 4.92 6.97 0.76
N TYR A 91 4.54 8.05 0.06
CA TYR A 91 3.95 7.99 -1.27
C TYR A 91 4.89 7.36 -2.30
N ASP A 92 6.14 7.78 -2.31
CA ASP A 92 7.12 7.25 -3.26
C ASP A 92 7.46 5.79 -2.98
N ASN A 93 7.57 5.40 -1.71
CA ASN A 93 7.77 3.99 -1.35
C ASN A 93 6.55 3.13 -1.69
N ALA A 94 5.32 3.64 -1.54
CA ALA A 94 4.11 2.93 -1.96
C ALA A 94 4.10 2.68 -3.49
N LYS A 95 4.62 3.62 -4.28
CA LYS A 95 4.81 3.43 -5.74
C LYS A 95 5.85 2.36 -6.06
N VAL A 96 6.93 2.28 -5.29
CA VAL A 96 7.95 1.22 -5.44
C VAL A 96 7.34 -0.16 -5.17
N VAL A 97 6.59 -0.30 -4.08
CA VAL A 97 5.86 -1.55 -3.75
C VAL A 97 4.93 -1.94 -4.90
N GLN A 98 4.15 -0.98 -5.42
CA GLN A 98 3.29 -1.23 -6.57
C GLN A 98 4.08 -1.69 -7.81
N ALA A 99 5.21 -1.05 -8.12
CA ALA A 99 6.04 -1.43 -9.26
C ALA A 99 6.60 -2.87 -9.10
N LYS A 100 7.02 -3.25 -7.89
CA LYS A 100 7.53 -4.60 -7.60
C LYS A 100 6.45 -5.68 -7.74
N SER A 101 5.20 -5.37 -7.39
CA SER A 101 4.07 -6.31 -7.55
C SER A 101 3.84 -6.78 -8.99
N ILE A 102 4.28 -6.00 -9.99
CA ILE A 102 4.07 -6.29 -11.42
C ILE A 102 4.81 -7.58 -11.82
N ALA A 103 6.04 -7.77 -11.33
CA ALA A 103 6.85 -8.95 -11.66
C ALA A 103 6.19 -10.24 -11.14
N ILE A 104 5.74 -10.24 -9.88
CA ILE A 104 5.03 -11.36 -9.26
C ILE A 104 3.74 -11.65 -10.01
N ASN A 105 2.95 -10.61 -10.31
CA ASN A 105 1.69 -10.76 -11.04
C ASN A 105 1.89 -11.33 -12.45
N LYS A 106 2.96 -10.92 -13.16
CA LYS A 106 3.31 -11.48 -14.47
C LYS A 106 3.69 -12.95 -14.34
N TRP A 107 4.49 -13.30 -13.34
CA TRP A 107 4.92 -14.68 -13.13
C TRP A 107 3.72 -15.60 -12.85
N LEU A 108 2.85 -15.22 -11.90
CA LEU A 108 1.68 -16.02 -11.49
C LEU A 108 0.58 -16.10 -12.56
N LYS A 109 0.57 -15.18 -13.53
CA LYS A 109 -0.31 -15.27 -14.70
C LYS A 109 0.14 -16.34 -15.70
N ASN A 110 1.45 -16.58 -15.77
CA ASN A 110 2.05 -17.47 -16.75
C ASN A 110 2.34 -18.86 -16.15
N HIS A 111 2.44 -18.96 -14.83
CA HIS A 111 2.81 -20.18 -14.11
C HIS A 111 1.89 -20.33 -12.90
N SER A 112 1.17 -21.46 -12.82
CA SER A 112 0.27 -21.74 -11.70
C SER A 112 1.02 -22.48 -10.59
N LEU A 113 0.88 -22.00 -9.35
CA LEU A 113 1.38 -22.65 -8.13
C LEU A 113 0.24 -23.17 -7.23
N GLY A 114 -0.95 -23.31 -7.80
CA GLY A 114 -2.14 -23.76 -7.07
C GLY A 114 -2.96 -22.62 -6.45
N SER A 115 -4.14 -23.00 -5.94
CA SER A 115 -5.17 -22.06 -5.49
C SER A 115 -4.80 -21.30 -4.21
N THR A 116 -4.03 -21.90 -3.30
CA THR A 116 -3.58 -21.23 -2.07
C THR A 116 -2.70 -20.02 -2.40
N VAL A 117 -1.67 -20.20 -3.24
CA VAL A 117 -0.78 -19.10 -3.66
C VAL A 117 -1.56 -18.01 -4.38
N ALA A 118 -2.49 -18.38 -5.26
CA ALA A 118 -3.33 -17.41 -5.96
C ALA A 118 -4.25 -16.62 -5.01
N THR A 119 -4.75 -17.25 -3.95
CA THR A 119 -5.60 -16.63 -2.93
C THR A 119 -4.80 -15.67 -2.06
N ASP A 120 -3.64 -16.10 -1.56
CA ASP A 120 -2.77 -15.25 -0.74
C ASP A 120 -2.28 -14.03 -1.54
N TRP A 121 -1.86 -14.24 -2.79
CA TRP A 121 -1.53 -13.13 -3.69
C TRP A 121 -2.72 -12.20 -3.98
N GLY A 122 -3.93 -12.76 -4.06
CA GLY A 122 -5.17 -12.00 -4.15
C GLY A 122 -5.35 -11.05 -2.96
N THR A 123 -5.06 -11.53 -1.76
CA THR A 123 -5.14 -10.75 -0.52
C THR A 123 -4.12 -9.60 -0.51
N VAL A 124 -2.85 -9.88 -0.86
CA VAL A 124 -1.81 -8.84 -1.01
C VAL A 124 -2.26 -7.72 -1.95
N LYS A 125 -2.79 -8.08 -3.13
CA LYS A 125 -3.28 -7.10 -4.11
C LYS A 125 -4.45 -6.27 -3.58
N ALA A 126 -5.36 -6.88 -2.83
CA ALA A 126 -6.51 -6.17 -2.25
C ALA A 126 -6.05 -5.14 -1.21
N THR A 127 -5.11 -5.52 -0.34
CA THR A 127 -4.52 -4.62 0.66
C THR A 127 -3.73 -3.49 0.00
N LEU A 128 -2.91 -3.80 -1.01
CA LEU A 128 -2.17 -2.79 -1.78
C LEU A 128 -3.10 -1.80 -2.51
N LEU A 129 -4.22 -2.26 -3.05
CA LEU A 129 -5.20 -1.39 -3.71
C LEU A 129 -5.82 -0.39 -2.72
N ARG A 130 -6.17 -0.86 -1.52
CA ARG A 130 -6.71 0.00 -0.44
C ARG A 130 -5.67 1.01 0.02
N LEU A 131 -4.42 0.58 0.22
CA LEU A 131 -3.33 1.46 0.60
C LEU A 131 -3.13 2.58 -0.43
N LYS A 132 -3.08 2.24 -1.72
CA LYS A 132 -2.94 3.21 -2.81
C LYS A 132 -4.05 4.27 -2.81
N ALA A 133 -5.27 3.90 -2.42
CA ALA A 133 -6.38 4.85 -2.37
C ALA A 133 -6.25 5.87 -1.23
N LEU A 134 -5.48 5.56 -0.18
CA LEU A 134 -5.31 6.42 1.00
C LEU A 134 -4.02 7.23 0.98
N VAL A 135 -2.95 6.70 0.39
CA VAL A 135 -1.66 7.40 0.31
C VAL A 135 -1.71 8.45 -0.79
N LYS A 136 -1.70 9.72 -0.40
CA LYS A 136 -1.77 10.88 -1.32
C LYS A 136 -0.38 11.37 -1.73
N GLU A 137 -0.31 11.92 -2.93
CA GLU A 137 0.86 12.68 -3.38
C GLU A 137 0.99 13.95 -2.53
N PRO A 138 2.19 14.31 -2.05
CA PRO A 138 2.39 15.58 -1.36
C PRO A 138 2.05 16.73 -2.34
N GLU A 139 1.23 17.68 -1.91
CA GLU A 139 0.96 18.89 -2.68
C GLU A 139 2.29 19.66 -2.82
N GLY A 140 2.76 19.83 -4.05
CA GLY A 140 4.01 20.53 -4.33
C GLY A 140 3.92 21.99 -3.89
N ASN A 141 4.93 22.44 -3.13
CA ASN A 141 5.16 23.86 -2.85
C ASN A 141 5.77 24.57 -4.07
#